data_AF-A0A6F8YKG8-F1
#
_entry.id   AF-A0A6F8YKG8-F1
#
_cell.length_a   1.000
_cell.length_b   1.000
_cell.length_c   1.000
_cell.angle_alpha   90.00
_cell.angle_beta   90.00
_cell.angle_gamma   90.00
#
_symmetry.space_group_name_H-M   'P 1'
#
loop_
_entity.id
_entity.type
_entity.pdbx_description
1 polymer ?
#
loop_
_entity_poly.entity_id
_entity_poly.type
_entity_poly.pdbx_seq_one_letter_code
_entity_poly.pdbx_strand_id
1 'polypeptide(L)'
;MAAARDAAGGLADGTRGLVDGFDFDEHAYLSSGGYVKELLAEAEARGLSIVEDDDRLLCYPSLLRILPGDAAVEVDKARDRRLRPSVLVTALARAQERGPKFKAEAFLDSLRSAYELLVSSTDKRADAVVRLVDIWSALTMLPGQRSQYSKQEFARDLYLLDQSGVTHTTRSPRTLRWAASTGTKGSGTLVTVARNGQQQRYWGVSFTEEPQ
;
A
#
# COMPACT_ATOMS: atom_id res chain seq x y z
N MET A 1 8.35 -60.02 -7.84
CA MET A 1 8.53 -59.56 -6.44
C MET A 1 9.85 -58.81 -6.23
N ALA A 2 11.00 -59.35 -6.68
CA ALA A 2 12.31 -58.67 -6.54
C ALA A 2 12.40 -57.35 -7.35
N ALA A 3 12.05 -57.37 -8.64
CA ALA A 3 12.09 -56.17 -9.50
C ALA A 3 11.19 -55.01 -9.01
N ALA A 4 10.08 -55.31 -8.35
CA ALA A 4 9.19 -54.29 -7.77
C ALA A 4 9.79 -53.66 -6.50
N ARG A 5 10.61 -54.40 -5.75
CA ARG A 5 11.32 -53.90 -4.56
C ARG A 5 12.52 -53.03 -4.97
N ASP A 6 13.23 -53.41 -6.01
CA ASP A 6 14.36 -52.61 -6.53
C ASP A 6 13.88 -51.29 -7.14
N ALA A 7 12.76 -51.30 -7.87
CA ALA A 7 12.14 -50.08 -8.38
C ALA A 7 11.66 -49.15 -7.25
N ALA A 8 11.10 -49.71 -6.16
CA ALA A 8 10.69 -48.94 -5.00
C ALA A 8 11.88 -48.37 -4.20
N GLY A 9 12.98 -49.13 -4.11
CA GLY A 9 14.24 -48.67 -3.50
C GLY A 9 14.87 -47.51 -4.28
N GLY A 10 14.95 -47.65 -5.60
CA GLY A 10 15.46 -46.58 -6.48
C GLY A 10 14.59 -45.32 -6.45
N LEU A 11 13.26 -45.46 -6.33
CA LEU A 11 12.37 -44.32 -6.15
C LEU A 11 12.59 -43.65 -4.78
N ALA A 12 12.72 -44.42 -3.70
CA ALA A 12 12.93 -43.89 -2.35
C ALA A 12 14.27 -43.15 -2.23
N ASP A 13 15.34 -43.69 -2.83
CA ASP A 13 16.66 -43.06 -2.84
C ASP A 13 16.70 -41.83 -3.76
N GLY A 14 16.01 -41.88 -4.90
CA GLY A 14 15.78 -40.70 -5.74
C GLY A 14 14.99 -39.61 -5.03
N THR A 15 13.99 -39.98 -4.21
CA THR A 15 13.21 -39.03 -3.41
C THR A 15 14.05 -38.43 -2.29
N ARG A 16 14.89 -39.21 -1.60
CA ARG A 16 15.82 -38.69 -0.58
C ARG A 16 16.87 -37.74 -1.17
N GLY A 17 17.43 -38.07 -2.33
CA GLY A 17 18.36 -37.18 -3.05
C GLY A 17 17.71 -35.88 -3.52
N LEU A 18 16.41 -35.89 -3.82
CA LEU A 18 15.63 -34.68 -4.13
C LEU A 18 15.32 -33.83 -2.88
N VAL A 19 15.15 -34.47 -1.72
CA VAL A 19 14.90 -33.79 -0.44
C VAL A 19 16.17 -33.14 0.12
N ASP A 20 17.35 -33.74 -0.08
CA ASP A 20 18.64 -33.17 0.32
C ASP A 20 19.18 -32.12 -0.68
N GLY A 21 18.66 -32.07 -1.91
CA GLY A 21 19.14 -31.19 -2.98
C GLY A 21 18.44 -29.84 -3.11
N PHE A 22 17.45 -29.52 -2.28
CA PHE A 22 16.67 -28.29 -2.35
C PHE A 22 16.88 -27.42 -1.10
N ASP A 23 18.13 -27.03 -0.86
CA ASP A 23 18.40 -25.87 0.02
C ASP A 23 18.05 -24.59 -0.77
N PHE A 24 16.77 -24.27 -0.80
CA PHE A 24 16.29 -23.05 -1.45
C PHE A 24 16.61 -21.85 -0.57
N ASP A 25 17.62 -21.08 -0.96
CA ASP A 25 18.00 -19.86 -0.27
C ASP A 25 16.96 -18.75 -0.51
N GLU A 26 15.96 -18.69 0.37
CA GLU A 26 14.89 -17.69 0.36
C GLU A 26 15.44 -16.25 0.45
N HIS A 27 16.51 -16.05 1.23
CA HIS A 27 17.11 -14.73 1.40
C HIS A 27 17.74 -14.26 0.09
N ALA A 28 18.52 -15.12 -0.58
CA ALA A 28 19.10 -14.82 -1.89
C ALA A 28 18.02 -14.58 -2.94
N TYR A 29 16.95 -15.38 -2.93
CA TYR A 29 15.84 -15.23 -3.87
C TYR A 29 15.11 -13.89 -3.71
N LEU A 30 14.80 -13.47 -2.48
CA LEU A 30 14.19 -12.18 -2.20
C LEU A 30 15.15 -11.00 -2.48
N SER A 31 16.44 -11.14 -2.16
CA SER A 31 17.44 -10.09 -2.35
C SER A 31 17.81 -9.86 -3.81
N SER A 32 17.70 -10.89 -4.65
CA SER A 32 18.05 -10.83 -6.08
C SER A 32 17.03 -10.09 -6.94
N GLY A 33 15.84 -9.78 -6.41
CA GLY A 33 14.69 -9.29 -7.19
C GLY A 33 13.96 -10.37 -8.00
N GLY A 34 14.43 -11.63 -7.98
CA GLY A 34 13.78 -12.75 -8.66
C GLY A 34 12.32 -12.93 -8.24
N TYR A 35 12.05 -12.83 -6.94
CA TYR A 35 10.69 -12.89 -6.40
C TYR A 35 9.79 -11.77 -6.95
N VAL A 36 10.28 -10.53 -7.02
CA VAL A 36 9.49 -9.39 -7.51
C VAL A 36 9.13 -9.61 -8.98
N LYS A 37 10.09 -10.05 -9.80
CA LYS A 37 9.84 -10.35 -11.21
C LYS A 37 8.75 -11.41 -11.41
N GLU A 38 8.79 -12.50 -10.65
CA GLU A 38 7.74 -13.53 -10.72
C GLU A 38 6.41 -13.03 -10.19
N LEU A 39 6.41 -12.24 -9.11
CA LEU A 39 5.21 -11.63 -8.55
C LEU A 39 4.50 -10.73 -9.56
N LEU A 40 5.26 -9.89 -10.28
CA LEU A 40 4.70 -9.01 -11.31
C LEU A 40 4.11 -9.82 -12.48
N ALA A 41 4.80 -10.86 -12.94
CA ALA A 41 4.31 -11.71 -14.02
C ALA A 41 3.03 -12.47 -13.64
N GLU A 42 2.97 -13.03 -12.42
CA GLU A 42 1.78 -13.70 -11.89
C GLU A 42 0.62 -12.73 -11.66
N ALA A 43 0.92 -11.49 -11.23
CA ALA A 43 -0.08 -10.45 -11.08
C ALA A 43 -0.68 -10.02 -12.43
N GLU A 44 0.17 -9.79 -13.43
CA GLU A 44 -0.25 -9.45 -14.79
C GLU A 44 -1.12 -10.55 -15.40
N ALA A 45 -0.71 -11.82 -15.28
CA ALA A 45 -1.48 -12.97 -15.76
C ALA A 45 -2.88 -13.06 -15.12
N ARG A 46 -3.05 -12.48 -13.93
CA ARG A 46 -4.31 -12.43 -13.19
C ARG A 46 -5.05 -11.10 -13.31
N GLY A 47 -4.55 -10.16 -14.11
CA GLY A 47 -5.14 -8.84 -14.29
C GLY A 47 -5.04 -7.93 -13.06
N LEU A 48 -4.10 -8.21 -12.15
CA LEU A 48 -3.76 -7.30 -11.05
C LEU A 48 -2.65 -6.36 -11.48
N SER A 49 -2.82 -5.07 -11.19
CA SER A 49 -1.78 -4.07 -11.40
C SER A 49 -0.96 -3.88 -10.12
N ILE A 50 0.33 -4.16 -10.22
CA ILE A 50 1.32 -3.87 -9.19
C ILE A 50 2.32 -2.87 -9.76
N VAL A 51 2.57 -1.79 -9.03
CA VAL A 51 3.51 -0.73 -9.44
C VAL A 51 4.58 -0.57 -8.37
N GLU A 52 5.83 -0.50 -8.78
CA GLU A 52 6.97 -0.22 -7.89
C GLU A 52 7.01 1.28 -7.54
N ASP A 53 7.16 1.60 -6.26
CA ASP A 53 7.32 2.96 -5.73
C ASP A 53 8.34 2.93 -4.57
N ASP A 54 9.53 3.50 -4.81
CA ASP A 54 10.68 3.45 -3.90
C ASP A 54 10.98 2.03 -3.39
N ASP A 55 10.76 1.76 -2.09
CA ASP A 55 11.01 0.46 -1.44
C ASP A 55 9.74 -0.40 -1.32
N ARG A 56 8.66 -0.02 -2.02
CA ARG A 56 7.33 -0.62 -1.91
C ARG A 56 6.79 -1.06 -3.25
N LEU A 57 5.86 -2.01 -3.18
CA LEU A 57 4.99 -2.37 -4.29
C LEU A 57 3.57 -1.95 -3.95
N LEU A 58 2.96 -1.16 -4.82
CA LEU A 58 1.60 -0.64 -4.68
C LEU A 58 0.66 -1.55 -5.48
N CYS A 59 -0.31 -2.18 -4.80
CA CYS A 59 -1.29 -3.06 -5.43
C CYS A 59 -2.67 -2.78 -4.83
N TYR A 60 -3.47 -1.92 -5.45
CA TYR A 60 -4.73 -1.47 -4.87
C TYR A 60 -5.59 -2.62 -4.30
N PRO A 61 -6.06 -2.55 -3.04
CA PRO A 61 -5.83 -1.51 -2.02
C PRO A 61 -4.66 -1.81 -1.06
N SER A 62 -3.85 -2.84 -1.32
CA SER A 62 -2.77 -3.31 -0.45
C SER A 62 -1.43 -2.62 -0.75
N LEU A 63 -0.61 -2.46 0.28
CA LEU A 63 0.79 -2.03 0.17
C LEU A 63 1.70 -3.17 0.54
N LEU A 64 2.72 -3.41 -0.28
CA LEU A 64 3.67 -4.49 -0.08
C LEU A 64 5.09 -3.96 0.12
N ARG A 65 5.87 -4.72 0.89
CA ARG A 65 7.31 -4.51 1.06
C ARG A 65 8.01 -5.85 1.17
N ILE A 66 9.06 -6.05 0.37
CA ILE A 66 9.86 -7.28 0.42
C ILE A 66 10.84 -7.16 1.60
N LEU A 67 10.89 -8.19 2.45
CA LEU A 67 11.76 -8.25 3.63
C LEU A 67 12.72 -9.44 3.52
N PRO A 68 13.83 -9.32 2.76
CA PRO A 68 14.78 -10.43 2.60
C PRO A 68 15.31 -10.94 3.95
N GLY A 69 15.66 -10.02 4.87
CA GLY A 69 16.18 -10.37 6.20
C GLY A 69 15.17 -11.09 7.12
N ASP A 70 13.87 -11.02 6.82
CA ASP A 70 12.82 -11.74 7.55
C ASP A 70 12.28 -12.97 6.79
N ALA A 71 12.82 -13.26 5.60
CA ALA A 71 12.29 -14.23 4.65
C ALA A 71 10.77 -14.08 4.46
N ALA A 72 10.32 -12.85 4.25
CA ALA A 72 8.90 -12.52 4.24
C ALA A 72 8.55 -11.41 3.25
N VAL A 73 7.28 -11.34 2.89
CA VAL A 73 6.65 -10.17 2.27
C VAL A 73 5.72 -9.54 3.29
N GLU A 74 5.92 -8.27 3.57
CA GLU A 74 4.98 -7.50 4.38
C GLU A 74 3.83 -7.03 3.50
N VAL A 75 2.59 -7.31 3.90
CA VAL A 75 1.35 -6.83 3.27
C VAL A 75 0.56 -6.05 4.32
N ASP A 76 0.41 -4.74 4.14
CA ASP A 76 -0.26 -3.86 5.11
C ASP A 76 0.22 -4.07 6.57
N LYS A 77 1.56 -4.22 6.74
CA LYS A 77 2.27 -4.53 8.01
C LYS A 77 2.14 -5.96 8.53
N ALA A 78 1.33 -6.81 7.91
CA ALA A 78 1.29 -8.24 8.23
C ALA A 78 2.38 -8.98 7.44
N ARG A 79 3.21 -9.76 8.13
CA ARG A 79 4.24 -10.59 7.49
C ARG A 79 3.61 -11.85 6.90
N ASP A 80 3.74 -12.03 5.60
CA ASP A 80 3.44 -13.26 4.88
C ASP A 80 4.74 -14.00 4.54
N ARG A 81 4.89 -15.22 5.08
CA ARG A 81 6.05 -16.09 4.85
C ARG A 81 5.82 -17.12 3.75
N ARG A 82 4.66 -17.09 3.09
CA ARG A 82 4.37 -17.98 1.96
C ARG A 82 4.98 -17.37 0.71
N LEU A 83 6.28 -17.58 0.50
CA LEU A 83 7.08 -16.98 -0.58
C LEU A 83 6.79 -17.57 -1.97
N ARG A 84 5.59 -18.12 -2.20
CA ARG A 84 5.12 -18.51 -3.54
C ARG A 84 4.34 -17.35 -4.16
N PRO A 85 4.82 -16.71 -5.24
CA PRO A 85 4.18 -15.52 -5.82
C PRO A 85 2.69 -15.70 -6.10
N SER A 86 2.28 -16.80 -6.73
CA SER A 86 0.87 -17.10 -7.04
C SER A 86 -0.06 -17.18 -5.81
N VAL A 87 0.46 -17.58 -4.65
CA VAL A 87 -0.32 -17.58 -3.39
C VAL A 87 -0.58 -16.14 -2.94
N LEU A 88 0.44 -15.29 -2.97
CA LEU A 88 0.32 -13.88 -2.64
C LEU A 88 -0.62 -13.16 -3.62
N VAL A 89 -0.46 -13.34 -4.93
CA VAL A 89 -1.36 -12.77 -5.95
C VAL A 89 -2.81 -13.19 -5.71
N THR A 90 -3.05 -14.46 -5.36
CA THR A 90 -4.41 -14.92 -5.01
C THR A 90 -4.96 -14.20 -3.78
N ALA A 91 -4.13 -13.96 -2.76
CA ALA A 91 -4.54 -13.22 -1.57
C ALA A 91 -4.84 -11.74 -1.89
N LEU A 92 -4.01 -11.09 -2.70
CA LEU A 92 -4.21 -9.71 -3.16
C LEU A 92 -5.48 -9.56 -3.99
N ALA A 93 -5.74 -10.48 -4.92
CA ALA A 93 -6.99 -10.49 -5.70
C ALA A 93 -8.22 -10.56 -4.78
N ARG A 94 -8.21 -11.47 -3.80
CA ARG A 94 -9.29 -11.61 -2.82
C ARG A 94 -9.45 -10.37 -1.95
N ALA A 95 -8.35 -9.69 -1.62
CA ALA A 95 -8.39 -8.44 -0.87
C ALA A 95 -9.04 -7.32 -1.70
N GLN A 96 -8.70 -7.22 -2.99
CA GLN A 96 -9.28 -6.27 -3.92
C GLN A 96 -10.78 -6.53 -4.15
N GLU A 97 -11.20 -7.79 -4.33
CA GLU A 97 -12.61 -8.19 -4.47
C GLU A 97 -13.45 -7.86 -3.24
N ARG A 98 -12.91 -8.09 -2.04
CA ARG A 98 -13.60 -7.77 -0.78
C ARG A 98 -13.81 -6.26 -0.60
N GLY A 99 -12.96 -5.45 -1.22
CA GLY A 99 -12.91 -4.01 -1.03
C GLY A 99 -12.32 -3.63 0.34
N PRO A 100 -11.79 -2.39 0.45
CA PRO A 100 -11.23 -1.88 1.69
C PRO A 100 -12.35 -1.55 2.71
N LYS A 101 -12.14 -1.92 3.98
CA LYS A 101 -13.00 -1.51 5.10
C LYS A 101 -12.64 -0.09 5.57
N PHE A 102 -12.69 0.87 4.67
CA PHE A 102 -12.29 2.25 4.92
C PHE A 102 -13.42 3.07 5.57
N LYS A 103 -13.10 3.86 6.59
CA LYS A 103 -14.04 4.72 7.30
C LYS A 103 -13.86 6.17 6.84
N ALA A 104 -14.49 6.52 5.72
CA ALA A 104 -14.28 7.79 5.03
C ALA A 104 -14.55 9.03 5.91
N GLU A 105 -15.69 9.05 6.61
CA GLU A 105 -16.10 10.19 7.46
C GLU A 105 -15.12 10.41 8.62
N ALA A 106 -14.70 9.34 9.31
CA ALA A 106 -13.76 9.43 10.42
C ALA A 106 -12.37 9.89 9.95
N PHE A 107 -11.94 9.43 8.78
CA PHE A 107 -10.70 9.88 8.16
C PHE A 107 -10.79 11.36 7.73
N LEU A 108 -11.89 11.76 7.10
CA LEU A 108 -12.13 13.15 6.69
C LEU A 108 -12.13 14.11 7.89
N ASP A 109 -12.76 13.72 9.00
CA ASP A 109 -12.75 14.52 10.22
C ASP A 109 -11.33 14.69 10.78
N SER A 110 -10.52 13.63 10.73
CA SER A 110 -9.12 13.67 11.18
C SER A 110 -8.28 14.57 10.27
N LEU A 111 -8.50 14.49 8.95
CA LEU A 111 -7.87 15.34 7.94
C LEU A 111 -8.20 16.82 8.20
N ARG A 112 -9.49 17.14 8.45
CA ARG A 112 -9.96 18.49 8.79
C ARG A 112 -9.29 19.01 10.07
N SER A 113 -9.26 18.22 11.15
CA SER A 113 -8.65 18.64 12.42
C SER A 113 -7.17 18.99 12.27
N ALA A 114 -6.41 18.19 11.52
CA ALA A 114 -5.01 18.49 11.23
C ALA A 114 -4.84 19.72 10.32
N TYR A 115 -5.73 19.91 9.34
CA TYR A 115 -5.77 21.11 8.51
C TYR A 115 -5.99 22.38 9.35
N GLU A 116 -6.98 22.38 10.24
CA GLU A 116 -7.31 23.54 11.10
C GLU A 116 -6.16 23.91 12.04
N LEU A 117 -5.46 22.91 12.58
CA LEU A 117 -4.25 23.12 13.38
C LEU A 117 -3.15 23.81 12.56
N LEU A 118 -2.98 23.45 11.29
CA LEU A 118 -1.96 24.03 10.42
C LEU A 118 -2.33 25.45 9.97
N VAL A 119 -3.59 25.70 9.65
CA VAL A 119 -4.06 27.04 9.26
C VAL A 119 -3.96 28.01 10.43
N SER A 120 -4.43 27.62 11.62
CA SER A 120 -4.37 28.47 12.82
C SER A 120 -2.95 28.77 13.28
N SER A 121 -2.02 27.84 13.13
CA SER A 121 -0.61 28.03 13.52
C SER A 121 0.23 28.87 12.56
N THR A 122 -0.25 29.11 11.32
CA THR A 122 0.51 29.86 10.30
C THR A 122 -0.14 31.18 9.87
N ASP A 123 -1.14 31.66 10.62
CA ASP A 123 -1.90 32.89 10.33
C ASP A 123 -2.39 32.97 8.86
N LYS A 124 -2.70 31.80 8.29
CA LYS A 124 -3.20 31.68 6.92
C LYS A 124 -4.69 31.96 6.91
N ARG A 125 -5.20 32.35 5.73
CA ARG A 125 -6.66 32.43 5.50
C ARG A 125 -7.32 31.09 5.79
N ALA A 126 -8.57 31.14 6.27
CA ALA A 126 -9.33 29.97 6.70
C ALA A 126 -9.52 28.89 5.60
N ASP A 127 -9.47 29.31 4.34
CA ASP A 127 -9.65 28.52 3.12
C ASP A 127 -8.33 28.30 2.34
N ALA A 128 -7.18 28.64 2.95
CA ALA A 128 -5.88 28.50 2.31
C ALA A 128 -5.57 27.03 1.98
N VAL A 129 -4.99 26.81 0.80
CA VAL A 129 -4.53 25.47 0.42
C VAL A 129 -3.36 25.05 1.31
N VAL A 130 -3.48 23.89 1.94
CA VAL A 130 -2.45 23.25 2.76
C VAL A 130 -1.94 22.00 2.04
N ARG A 131 -0.62 21.79 2.06
CA ARG A 131 -0.02 20.59 1.44
C ARG A 131 -0.35 19.36 2.28
N LEU A 132 -0.68 18.28 1.61
CA LEU A 132 -1.02 17.01 2.25
C LEU A 132 0.17 16.39 3.00
N VAL A 133 1.40 16.62 2.54
CA VAL A 133 2.60 16.22 3.30
C VAL A 133 2.75 16.94 4.64
N ASP A 134 2.28 18.18 4.74
CA ASP A 134 2.29 18.93 6.00
C ASP A 134 1.19 18.39 6.93
N ILE A 135 0.02 18.07 6.38
CA ILE A 135 -1.08 17.43 7.13
C ILE A 135 -0.66 16.04 7.65
N TRP A 136 -0.05 15.21 6.81
CA TRP A 136 0.52 13.92 7.24
C TRP A 136 1.55 14.13 8.37
N SER A 137 2.42 15.13 8.23
CA SER A 137 3.41 15.45 9.26
C SER A 137 2.76 15.83 10.58
N ALA A 138 1.65 16.58 10.54
CA ALA A 138 0.84 16.94 11.71
C ALA A 138 0.17 15.72 12.37
N LEU A 139 -0.41 14.82 11.57
CA LEU A 139 -1.02 13.58 12.05
C LEU A 139 -0.01 12.60 12.67
N THR A 140 1.27 12.74 12.32
CA THR A 140 2.35 11.82 12.71
C THR A 140 3.46 12.50 13.52
N MET A 141 3.17 13.60 14.22
CA MET A 141 4.18 14.37 14.97
C MET A 141 4.82 13.60 16.14
N LEU A 142 4.08 12.68 16.77
CA LEU A 142 4.59 11.97 17.95
C LEU A 142 5.72 10.99 17.55
N PRO A 143 6.74 10.80 18.41
CA PRO A 143 7.81 9.84 18.16
C PRO A 143 7.27 8.45 17.82
N GLY A 144 7.79 7.85 16.74
CA GLY A 144 7.38 6.52 16.27
C GLY A 144 6.04 6.45 15.53
N GLN A 145 5.30 7.56 15.34
CA GLN A 145 4.06 7.53 14.54
C GLN A 145 4.33 7.43 13.03
N ARG A 146 5.41 8.04 12.53
CA ARG A 146 5.77 7.97 11.10
C ARG A 146 6.09 6.56 10.61
N SER A 147 6.59 5.68 11.48
CA SER A 147 6.77 4.25 11.17
C SER A 147 5.46 3.47 11.22
N GLN A 148 4.47 3.96 11.98
CA GLN A 148 3.14 3.36 12.11
C GLN A 148 2.16 3.88 11.07
N TYR A 149 2.43 5.00 10.41
CA TYR A 149 1.58 5.53 9.36
C TYR A 149 2.42 6.25 8.30
N SER A 150 2.75 5.51 7.25
CA SER A 150 3.60 5.97 6.15
C SER A 150 2.88 6.95 5.22
N LYS A 151 3.65 7.64 4.37
CA LYS A 151 3.10 8.51 3.32
C LYS A 151 2.30 7.72 2.28
N GLN A 152 2.74 6.51 1.93
CA GLN A 152 2.04 5.64 0.99
C GLN A 152 0.69 5.17 1.56
N GLU A 153 0.61 4.85 2.86
CA GLU A 153 -0.66 4.55 3.52
C GLU A 153 -1.60 5.75 3.51
N PHE A 154 -1.07 6.93 3.83
CA PHE A 154 -1.86 8.15 3.75
C PHE A 154 -2.31 8.45 2.31
N ALA A 155 -1.46 8.25 1.30
CA ALA A 155 -1.82 8.41 -0.11
C ALA A 155 -2.94 7.45 -0.54
N ARG A 156 -2.87 6.18 -0.13
CA ARG A 156 -3.95 5.21 -0.32
C ARG A 156 -5.24 5.70 0.34
N ASP A 157 -5.19 6.10 1.61
CA ASP A 157 -6.38 6.50 2.35
C ASP A 157 -7.03 7.77 1.76
N LEU A 158 -6.22 8.70 1.23
CA LEU A 158 -6.70 9.83 0.42
C LEU A 158 -7.42 9.37 -0.85
N TYR A 159 -6.89 8.38 -1.56
CA TYR A 159 -7.56 7.79 -2.71
C TYR A 159 -8.89 7.14 -2.34
N LEU A 160 -8.93 6.41 -1.22
CA LEU A 160 -10.17 5.80 -0.74
C LEU A 160 -11.21 6.84 -0.33
N LEU A 161 -10.78 7.96 0.26
CA LEU A 161 -11.65 9.09 0.54
C LEU A 161 -12.20 9.70 -0.75
N ASP A 162 -11.35 9.98 -1.73
CA ASP A 162 -11.73 10.55 -3.01
C ASP A 162 -12.73 9.66 -3.76
N GLN A 163 -12.47 8.35 -3.82
CA GLN A 163 -13.38 7.36 -4.42
C GLN A 163 -14.71 7.21 -3.67
N SER A 164 -14.73 7.46 -2.36
CA SER A 164 -15.98 7.39 -1.57
C SER A 164 -16.95 8.53 -1.87
N GLY A 165 -16.47 9.64 -2.46
CA GLY A 165 -17.26 10.85 -2.68
C GLY A 165 -17.60 11.65 -1.42
N VAL A 166 -17.15 11.21 -0.24
CA VAL A 166 -17.40 11.90 1.03
C VAL A 166 -16.52 13.15 1.11
N THR A 167 -17.15 14.32 1.08
CA THR A 167 -16.48 15.63 1.14
C THR A 167 -16.97 16.52 2.28
N HIS A 168 -18.13 16.22 2.87
CA HIS A 168 -18.71 16.98 3.98
C HIS A 168 -18.31 16.37 5.31
N THR A 169 -17.82 17.20 6.23
CA THR A 169 -17.44 16.73 7.56
C THR A 169 -18.67 16.57 8.45
N THR A 170 -18.72 15.52 9.26
CA THR A 170 -19.91 15.24 10.11
C THR A 170 -20.02 16.20 11.30
N ARG A 171 -18.89 16.77 11.72
CA ARG A 171 -18.76 17.61 12.93
C ARG A 171 -18.44 19.07 12.63
N SER A 172 -18.53 19.50 11.38
CA SER A 172 -18.22 20.86 10.97
C SER A 172 -18.96 21.22 9.66
N PRO A 173 -19.33 22.48 9.43
CA PRO A 173 -19.95 22.93 8.18
C PRO A 173 -18.94 23.03 7.01
N ARG A 174 -17.74 22.49 7.19
CA ARG A 174 -16.66 22.59 6.20
C ARG A 174 -16.72 21.44 5.21
N THR A 175 -16.45 21.79 3.95
CA THR A 175 -16.39 20.87 2.82
C THR A 175 -14.96 20.81 2.30
N LEU A 176 -14.46 19.59 2.10
CA LEU A 176 -13.16 19.31 1.51
C LEU A 176 -13.15 19.73 0.03
N ARG A 177 -12.09 20.44 -0.35
CA ARG A 177 -11.76 20.75 -1.74
C ARG A 177 -10.35 20.26 -2.06
N TRP A 178 -10.25 19.43 -3.10
CA TRP A 178 -8.95 19.01 -3.64
C TRP A 178 -8.32 20.15 -4.43
N ALA A 179 -7.05 20.48 -4.14
CA ALA A 179 -6.31 21.45 -4.94
C ALA A 179 -5.68 20.76 -6.15
N ALA A 180 -6.18 21.05 -7.35
CA ALA A 180 -5.68 20.45 -8.58
C ALA A 180 -4.36 21.09 -9.07
N SER A 181 -3.37 20.22 -9.33
CA SER A 181 -2.31 20.28 -10.36
C SER A 181 -1.28 21.44 -10.39
N THR A 182 -1.51 22.65 -9.89
CA THR A 182 -0.47 23.69 -9.99
C THR A 182 0.74 23.43 -9.09
N GLY A 183 0.57 22.63 -8.03
CA GLY A 183 1.65 22.20 -7.12
C GLY A 183 2.27 20.83 -7.43
N THR A 184 1.73 20.05 -8.38
CA THR A 184 2.19 18.67 -8.65
C THR A 184 3.54 18.60 -9.39
N LYS A 185 4.05 19.75 -9.88
CA LYS A 185 5.40 19.89 -10.42
C LYS A 185 6.47 20.08 -9.32
N GLY A 186 6.07 20.20 -8.04
CA GLY A 186 6.95 20.43 -6.91
C GLY A 186 7.11 19.22 -5.99
N SER A 187 8.10 19.30 -5.09
CA SER A 187 8.32 18.33 -4.02
C SER A 187 7.09 18.21 -3.10
N GLY A 188 6.79 17.00 -2.62
CA GLY A 188 5.70 16.76 -1.66
C GLY A 188 4.37 16.33 -2.27
N THR A 189 4.37 15.85 -3.52
CA THR A 189 3.24 15.12 -4.09
C THR A 189 3.21 13.71 -3.52
N LEU A 190 2.04 13.26 -3.09
CA LEU A 190 1.77 11.89 -2.66
C LEU A 190 1.23 11.09 -3.84
N VAL A 191 1.73 9.87 -4.02
CA VAL A 191 1.36 8.97 -5.12
C VAL A 191 0.79 7.68 -4.55
N THR A 192 -0.25 7.19 -5.18
CA THR A 192 -0.80 5.85 -4.97
C THR A 192 -1.26 5.29 -6.31
N VAL A 193 -1.80 4.07 -6.34
CA VAL A 193 -2.34 3.46 -7.55
C VAL A 193 -3.82 3.13 -7.40
N ALA A 194 -4.56 3.39 -8.47
CA ALA A 194 -5.93 2.96 -8.64
C ALA A 194 -5.99 1.44 -8.91
N ARG A 195 -7.21 0.90 -8.92
CA ARG A 195 -7.47 -0.53 -9.20
C ARG A 195 -6.85 -1.04 -10.51
N ASN A 196 -6.78 -0.18 -11.52
CA ASN A 196 -6.22 -0.47 -12.84
C ASN A 196 -4.72 -0.14 -12.96
N GLY A 197 -4.05 0.16 -11.84
CA GLY A 197 -2.63 0.53 -11.83
C GLY A 197 -2.34 1.98 -12.22
N GLN A 198 -3.35 2.76 -12.59
CA GLN A 198 -3.12 4.18 -12.90
C GLN A 198 -2.65 4.91 -11.65
N GLN A 199 -1.58 5.68 -11.80
CA GLN A 199 -1.07 6.51 -10.71
C GLN A 199 -2.06 7.63 -10.39
N GLN A 200 -2.44 7.72 -9.13
CA GLN A 200 -3.21 8.82 -8.58
C GLN A 200 -2.30 9.71 -7.75
N ARG A 201 -2.42 11.03 -7.95
CA ARG A 201 -1.53 12.04 -7.36
C ARG A 201 -2.32 13.03 -6.52
N TYR A 202 -1.85 13.27 -5.30
CA TYR A 202 -2.42 14.23 -4.36
C TYR A 202 -1.35 15.21 -3.87
N TRP A 203 -1.68 16.49 -3.84
CA TRP A 203 -0.72 17.53 -3.43
C TRP A 203 -1.21 18.36 -2.24
N GLY A 204 -2.43 18.90 -2.32
CA GLY A 204 -2.96 19.80 -1.30
C GLY A 204 -4.47 19.80 -1.27
N VAL A 205 -5.00 20.35 -0.18
CA VAL A 205 -6.43 20.45 0.09
C VAL A 205 -6.74 21.79 0.75
N SER A 206 -7.97 22.24 0.62
CA SER A 206 -8.56 23.27 1.47
C SER A 206 -9.89 22.81 2.04
N PHE A 207 -10.33 23.45 3.10
CA PHE A 207 -11.66 23.27 3.67
C PHE A 207 -12.39 24.62 3.63
N THR A 208 -13.53 24.65 2.94
CA THR A 208 -14.36 25.85 2.79
C THR A 208 -15.67 25.66 3.53
N GLU A 209 -16.19 26.72 4.15
CA GLU A 209 -17.57 26.74 4.63
C GLU A 209 -18.49 26.86 3.42
N GLU A 210 -19.57 26.06 3.39
CA GLU A 210 -20.55 26.17 2.32
C GLU A 210 -21.22 27.55 2.39
N PRO A 211 -21.36 28.30 1.28
CA PRO A 211 -22.15 29.52 1.28
C PRO A 211 -23.58 29.16 1.68
N GLN A 212 -24.09 29.78 2.75
CA GLN A 212 -25.51 29.71 3.11
C GLN A 212 -26.40 30.30 2.02
#